data_AF-A0A970W6Q4-F1
#
_entry.id   AF-A0A970W6Q4-F1
#
_cell.length_a   1.000
_cell.length_b   1.000
_cell.length_c   1.000
_cell.angle_alpha   90.00
_cell.angle_beta   90.00
_cell.angle_gamma   90.00
#
_symmetry.space_group_name_H-M   'P 1'
#
loop_
_entity.id
_entity.type
_entity.pdbx_description
1 polymer ?
#
loop_
_entity_poly.entity_id
_entity_poly.type
_entity_poly.pdbx_seq_one_letter_code
_entity_poly.pdbx_strand_id
1 'polypeptide(L)'
;MNSRGTVQVKVQRSRSHDVVVVGGGTTGFAAALASARNGADTALVEYNSFVGGNAANGLPFLGSHNQQKQLVVKGTALELIRRLQSVDAASDYYWDPITSDLVWINPDWLKVMAMTMLDEAGVHLYLRSLASGVDATAGHLNGLFISNKEGCQRLVARAFVDATDTADIAVLGGADYIRGRARDGRVQAASLCVRVGSIDFTELLQYYDAHPDEIRPWPLPREVIDQLLKQMHSAPFVIGGLRSLVAQAVAEGLEFPRDQVNGVCHPLLGEAILVASRVEDVDPNNVLSYTASERTGQLQVAGILEFVRRYMPGGCRARLIGTGHQIGVRETRHVLGGYTLTVDDLLQGRRFEDTVALGAYHVDIHSPDHKGLAEFVQPPTYGIPYRSLLPQNMDNLLVAGRCISATHEAQASTRVIPICMAIGQAAGTAAALSVRLGVTPRILDVTKLQRSLGKQGAELGDTL
;
A
#
# COMPACT_ATOMS: atom_id res chain seq x y z
N MET A 1 -32.79 -23.35 -1.42
CA MET A 1 -32.89 -23.45 0.05
C MET A 1 -31.48 -23.31 0.63
N ASN A 2 -31.09 -22.12 1.10
CA ASN A 2 -29.79 -21.93 1.77
C ASN A 2 -30.05 -21.94 3.28
N SER A 3 -30.17 -23.13 3.88
CA SER A 3 -30.05 -23.23 5.33
C SER A 3 -28.58 -22.96 5.67
N ARG A 4 -28.26 -21.72 6.06
CA ARG A 4 -26.97 -21.41 6.69
C ARG A 4 -26.88 -22.24 7.97
N GLY A 5 -26.11 -23.31 7.95
CA GLY A 5 -25.80 -24.09 9.13
C GLY A 5 -24.76 -23.37 9.99
N THR A 6 -24.83 -23.55 11.30
CA THR A 6 -23.76 -23.15 12.22
C THR A 6 -22.87 -24.37 12.48
N VAL A 7 -21.56 -24.15 12.49
CA VAL A 7 -20.58 -25.17 12.91
C VAL A 7 -19.93 -24.67 14.19
N GLN A 8 -19.88 -25.51 15.21
CA GLN A 8 -19.10 -25.21 16.42
C GLN A 8 -17.65 -25.60 16.20
N VAL A 9 -16.75 -24.64 16.30
CA VAL A 9 -15.30 -24.86 16.20
C VAL A 9 -14.70 -24.78 17.59
N LYS A 10 -14.00 -25.84 18.01
CA LYS A 10 -13.27 -25.85 19.28
C LYS A 10 -12.08 -24.89 19.22
N VAL A 11 -12.05 -23.92 20.13
CA VAL A 11 -10.87 -23.08 20.36
C VAL A 11 -9.80 -23.93 21.06
N GLN A 12 -8.67 -24.13 20.41
CA GLN A 12 -7.59 -24.98 20.90
C GLN A 12 -6.70 -24.26 21.91
N ARG A 13 -6.51 -22.95 21.73
CA ARG A 13 -5.67 -22.10 22.59
C ARG A 13 -6.27 -20.71 22.72
N SER A 14 -6.06 -20.10 23.88
CA SER A 14 -6.32 -18.67 24.10
C SER A 14 -5.04 -18.00 24.57
N ARG A 15 -4.69 -16.86 24.00
CA ARG A 15 -3.52 -16.05 24.39
C ARG A 15 -3.95 -14.60 24.56
N SER A 16 -3.27 -13.88 25.44
CA SER A 16 -3.51 -12.47 25.70
C SER A 16 -2.29 -11.67 25.31
N HIS A 17 -2.52 -10.51 24.70
CA HIS A 17 -1.52 -9.50 24.39
C HIS A 17 -2.09 -8.13 24.79
N ASP A 18 -1.25 -7.10 24.88
CA ASP A 18 -1.75 -5.75 25.06
C ASP A 18 -2.41 -5.24 23.77
N VAL A 19 -1.72 -5.45 22.64
CA VAL A 19 -2.14 -5.01 21.32
C VAL A 19 -2.06 -6.17 20.33
N VAL A 20 -3.11 -6.34 19.52
CA VAL A 20 -3.11 -7.27 18.38
C VAL A 20 -3.25 -6.48 17.09
N VAL A 21 -2.27 -6.60 16.21
CA VAL A 21 -2.27 -6.06 14.85
C VAL A 21 -2.61 -7.18 13.88
N VAL A 22 -3.54 -6.95 12.96
CA VAL A 22 -3.96 -7.94 11.94
C VAL A 22 -3.63 -7.41 10.56
N GLY A 23 -2.91 -8.19 9.76
CA GLY A 23 -2.37 -7.83 8.46
C GLY A 23 -0.92 -7.34 8.56
N GLY A 24 0.03 -8.16 8.13
CA GLY A 24 1.47 -7.89 8.04
C GLY A 24 1.90 -7.27 6.70
N GLY A 25 1.05 -6.44 6.10
CA GLY A 25 1.48 -5.48 5.07
C GLY A 25 2.44 -4.43 5.65
N THR A 26 2.94 -3.50 4.83
CA THR A 26 3.80 -2.40 5.32
C THR A 26 3.12 -1.54 6.39
N THR A 27 1.79 -1.35 6.29
CA THR A 27 0.98 -0.69 7.31
C THR A 27 1.05 -1.41 8.66
N GLY A 28 0.74 -2.70 8.70
CA GLY A 28 0.72 -3.45 9.96
C GLY A 28 2.10 -3.77 10.49
N PHE A 29 3.11 -3.88 9.63
CA PHE A 29 4.52 -3.82 10.02
C PHE A 29 4.80 -2.54 10.84
N ALA A 30 4.45 -1.37 10.28
CA ALA A 30 4.69 -0.10 10.95
C ALA A 30 3.89 0.04 12.25
N ALA A 31 2.65 -0.47 12.27
CA ALA A 31 1.81 -0.48 13.47
C ALA A 31 2.36 -1.40 14.57
N ALA A 32 2.71 -2.64 14.24
CA ALA A 32 3.23 -3.60 15.21
C ALA A 32 4.57 -3.13 15.79
N LEU A 33 5.46 -2.63 14.93
CA LEU A 33 6.75 -2.09 15.34
C LEU A 33 6.58 -0.88 16.27
N ALA A 34 5.71 0.07 15.91
CA ALA A 34 5.44 1.25 16.72
C ALA A 34 4.79 0.90 18.06
N SER A 35 3.85 -0.05 18.07
CA SER A 35 3.21 -0.53 19.30
C SER A 35 4.22 -1.13 20.26
N ALA A 36 5.04 -2.08 19.79
CA ALA A 36 6.05 -2.74 20.62
C ALA A 36 7.10 -1.76 21.15
N ARG A 37 7.59 -0.83 20.32
CA ARG A 37 8.55 0.22 20.75
C ARG A 37 7.97 1.23 21.74
N ASN A 38 6.64 1.32 21.84
CA ASN A 38 5.96 2.09 22.89
C ASN A 38 5.69 1.27 24.16
N GLY A 39 6.19 0.03 24.23
CA GLY A 39 6.22 -0.82 25.42
C GLY A 39 5.03 -1.77 25.58
N ALA A 40 4.19 -1.93 24.56
CA ALA A 40 3.08 -2.88 24.60
C ALA A 40 3.51 -4.29 24.19
N ASP A 41 3.05 -5.32 24.91
CA ASP A 41 3.09 -6.71 24.42
C ASP A 41 2.25 -6.82 23.14
N THR A 42 2.93 -6.97 22.00
CA THR A 42 2.31 -6.81 20.68
C THR A 42 2.38 -8.10 19.88
N ALA A 43 1.22 -8.55 19.39
CA ALA A 43 1.13 -9.61 18.39
C ALA A 43 0.82 -9.05 17.01
N LEU A 44 1.43 -9.64 15.97
CA LEU A 44 1.11 -9.39 14.57
C LEU A 44 0.64 -10.69 13.90
N VAL A 45 -0.59 -10.68 13.37
CA VAL A 45 -1.20 -11.80 12.65
C VAL A 45 -1.13 -11.55 11.16
N GLU A 46 -0.54 -12.49 10.41
CA GLU A 46 -0.41 -12.40 8.95
C GLU A 46 -0.74 -13.75 8.30
N TYR A 47 -1.55 -13.69 7.24
CA TYR A 47 -1.97 -14.84 6.45
C TYR A 47 -0.82 -15.44 5.63
N ASN A 48 0.07 -14.59 5.13
CA ASN A 48 1.26 -14.96 4.38
C ASN A 48 2.37 -15.50 5.29
N SER A 49 3.42 -16.04 4.65
CA SER A 49 4.63 -16.52 5.33
C SER A 49 5.71 -15.45 5.52
N PHE A 50 5.40 -14.19 5.25
CA PHE A 50 6.33 -13.06 5.36
C PHE A 50 5.56 -11.77 5.64
N VAL A 51 6.28 -10.75 6.07
CA VAL A 51 5.77 -9.38 6.27
C VAL A 51 6.24 -8.48 5.12
N GLY A 52 5.40 -7.54 4.71
CA GLY A 52 5.68 -6.55 3.67
C GLY A 52 4.55 -6.35 2.66
N GLY A 53 3.59 -7.28 2.59
CA GLY A 53 2.41 -7.18 1.72
C GLY A 53 2.76 -6.81 0.27
N ASN A 54 1.99 -5.90 -0.34
CA ASN A 54 2.18 -5.53 -1.75
C ASN A 54 3.54 -4.89 -2.08
N ALA A 55 4.25 -4.32 -1.10
CA ALA A 55 5.61 -3.83 -1.33
C ALA A 55 6.57 -4.97 -1.69
N ALA A 56 6.33 -6.17 -1.15
CA ALA A 56 7.08 -7.38 -1.47
C ALA A 56 6.81 -7.93 -2.88
N ASN A 57 5.90 -7.32 -3.65
CA ASN A 57 5.74 -7.58 -5.09
C ASN A 57 6.77 -6.85 -5.96
N GLY A 58 7.68 -6.09 -5.36
CA GLY A 58 8.65 -5.24 -6.05
C GLY A 58 8.13 -3.83 -6.31
N LEU A 59 7.06 -3.39 -5.65
CA LEU A 59 6.59 -2.03 -5.82
C LEU A 59 7.61 -1.04 -5.24
N PRO A 60 7.93 0.06 -5.95
CA PRO A 60 8.74 1.14 -5.42
C PRO A 60 8.03 1.85 -4.27
N PHE A 61 8.78 2.61 -3.49
CA PHE A 61 8.19 3.60 -2.57
C PHE A 61 8.14 4.94 -3.29
N LEU A 62 6.96 5.56 -3.26
CA LEU A 62 6.62 6.78 -3.98
C LEU A 62 5.84 7.71 -3.06
N GLY A 63 5.97 9.02 -3.25
CA GLY A 63 5.17 10.04 -2.57
C GLY A 63 5.60 10.32 -1.13
N SER A 64 6.89 10.20 -0.80
CA SER A 64 7.38 10.60 0.53
C SER A 64 7.66 12.10 0.62
N HIS A 65 7.97 12.74 -0.52
CA HIS A 65 8.17 14.18 -0.65
C HIS A 65 6.91 14.88 -1.18
N ASN A 66 6.82 16.19 -0.92
CA ASN A 66 5.86 17.07 -1.56
C ASN A 66 6.46 17.75 -2.82
N GLN A 67 5.65 18.59 -3.48
CA GLN A 67 6.05 19.33 -4.68
C GLN A 67 7.17 20.36 -4.44
N GLN A 68 7.34 20.82 -3.20
CA GLN A 68 8.46 21.66 -2.76
C GLN A 68 9.72 20.85 -2.44
N LYS A 69 9.72 19.54 -2.72
CA LYS A 69 10.81 18.59 -2.43
C LYS A 69 11.14 18.50 -0.94
N GLN A 70 10.16 18.77 -0.07
CA GLN A 70 10.27 18.55 1.37
C GLN A 70 9.83 17.12 1.69
N LEU A 71 10.59 16.41 2.52
CA LEU A 71 10.24 15.07 2.97
C LEU A 71 9.10 15.14 4.00
N VAL A 72 7.89 14.78 3.61
CA VAL A 72 6.68 14.85 4.44
C VAL A 72 6.31 13.52 5.09
N VAL A 73 6.80 12.40 4.56
CA VAL A 73 6.66 11.07 5.18
C VAL A 73 8.00 10.65 5.78
N LYS A 74 8.11 10.69 7.12
CA LYS A 74 9.30 10.31 7.90
C LYS A 74 9.03 9.06 8.76
N GLY A 75 9.55 9.03 9.98
CA GLY A 75 9.30 7.96 10.95
C GLY A 75 9.71 6.57 10.45
N THR A 76 8.85 5.57 10.69
CA THR A 76 9.13 4.17 10.36
C THR A 76 9.42 3.93 8.88
N ALA A 77 8.76 4.68 7.97
CA ALA A 77 9.01 4.56 6.54
C ALA A 77 10.45 4.96 6.17
N LEU A 78 10.91 6.09 6.69
CA LEU A 78 12.26 6.59 6.48
C LEU A 78 13.31 5.69 7.16
N GLU A 79 13.03 5.17 8.35
CA GLU A 79 13.94 4.22 9.01
C GLU A 79 14.11 2.93 8.18
N LEU A 80 13.01 2.35 7.68
CA LEU A 80 13.06 1.15 6.86
C LEU A 80 13.88 1.38 5.59
N ILE A 81 13.64 2.49 4.88
CA ILE A 81 14.42 2.86 3.69
C ILE A 81 15.92 2.98 4.04
N ARG A 82 16.26 3.70 5.10
CA ARG A 82 17.66 3.89 5.52
C ARG A 82 18.36 2.58 5.87
N ARG A 83 17.66 1.66 6.56
CA ARG A 83 18.21 0.35 6.86
C ARG A 83 18.41 -0.49 5.60
N LEU A 84 17.47 -0.44 4.65
CA LEU A 84 17.65 -1.10 3.34
C LEU A 84 18.80 -0.50 2.53
N GLN A 85 18.96 0.83 2.54
CA GLN A 85 20.09 1.52 1.90
C GLN A 85 21.43 1.07 2.50
N SER A 86 21.50 0.84 3.82
CA SER A 86 22.73 0.39 4.48
C SER A 86 23.23 -1.00 4.06
N VAL A 87 22.40 -1.75 3.32
CA VAL A 87 22.72 -3.08 2.76
C VAL A 87 22.53 -3.12 1.24
N ASP A 88 22.58 -1.96 0.56
CA ASP A 88 22.42 -1.81 -0.90
C ASP A 88 21.11 -2.40 -1.45
N ALA A 89 20.07 -2.47 -0.62
CA ALA A 89 18.77 -3.05 -0.96
C ALA A 89 17.69 -2.00 -1.29
N ALA A 90 18.05 -0.72 -1.25
CA ALA A 90 17.20 0.37 -1.69
C ALA A 90 18.06 1.47 -2.32
N SER A 91 17.48 2.19 -3.29
CA SER A 91 18.14 3.35 -3.90
C SER A 91 18.07 4.58 -3.01
N ASP A 92 18.75 5.66 -3.41
CA ASP A 92 18.44 7.01 -2.93
C ASP A 92 17.03 7.45 -3.36
N TYR A 93 16.59 8.59 -2.81
CA TYR A 93 15.41 9.29 -3.31
C TYR A 93 15.75 10.00 -4.61
N TYR A 94 15.06 9.61 -5.67
CA TYR A 94 15.11 10.28 -6.96
C TYR A 94 13.85 11.10 -7.17
N TRP A 95 13.99 12.29 -7.74
CA TRP A 95 12.86 13.15 -8.02
C TRP A 95 12.06 12.60 -9.21
N ASP A 96 10.73 12.69 -9.12
CA ASP A 96 9.81 12.45 -10.23
C ASP A 96 8.69 13.50 -10.20
N PRO A 97 8.31 14.09 -11.35
CA PRO A 97 7.33 15.19 -11.40
C PRO A 97 5.89 14.76 -11.08
N ILE A 98 5.56 13.48 -11.17
CA ILE A 98 4.20 12.96 -10.95
C ILE A 98 4.11 12.28 -9.58
N THR A 99 5.11 11.45 -9.24
CA THR A 99 5.12 10.69 -7.99
C THR A 99 5.80 11.45 -6.85
N SER A 100 6.28 12.67 -7.10
CA SER A 100 7.10 13.54 -6.23
C SER A 100 8.49 12.98 -5.93
N ASP A 101 8.59 11.69 -5.66
CA ASP A 101 9.83 10.96 -5.53
C ASP A 101 9.69 9.49 -5.98
N LEU A 102 10.83 8.81 -6.01
CA LEU A 102 10.96 7.39 -6.18
C LEU A 102 12.12 6.85 -5.35
N VAL A 103 11.86 5.74 -4.66
CA VAL A 103 12.86 4.86 -4.06
C VAL A 103 12.62 3.46 -4.60
N TRP A 104 13.60 2.91 -5.33
CA TRP A 104 13.60 1.50 -5.68
C TRP A 104 13.93 0.67 -4.45
N ILE A 105 13.25 -0.46 -4.29
CA ILE A 105 13.45 -1.39 -3.18
C ILE A 105 13.56 -2.81 -3.71
N ASN A 106 14.57 -3.54 -3.23
CA ASN A 106 14.65 -4.97 -3.44
C ASN A 106 13.56 -5.68 -2.61
N PRO A 107 12.61 -6.40 -3.24
CA PRO A 107 11.45 -6.95 -2.55
C PRO A 107 11.77 -8.07 -1.57
N ASP A 108 12.87 -8.80 -1.77
CA ASP A 108 13.24 -9.90 -0.88
C ASP A 108 13.99 -9.37 0.34
N TRP A 109 14.88 -8.41 0.15
CA TRP A 109 15.50 -7.70 1.26
C TRP A 109 14.50 -6.91 2.11
N LEU A 110 13.44 -6.36 1.51
CA LEU A 110 12.34 -5.77 2.26
C LEU A 110 11.74 -6.75 3.28
N LYS A 111 11.51 -8.01 2.88
CA LYS A 111 10.98 -9.05 3.79
C LYS A 111 11.96 -9.33 4.91
N VAL A 112 13.25 -9.49 4.59
CA VAL A 112 14.32 -9.73 5.57
C VAL A 112 14.39 -8.59 6.58
N MET A 113 14.40 -7.35 6.09
CA MET A 113 14.51 -6.16 6.94
C MET A 113 13.28 -5.97 7.83
N ALA A 114 12.07 -6.15 7.27
CA ALA A 114 10.84 -6.05 8.05
C ALA A 114 10.79 -7.10 9.17
N MET A 115 11.16 -8.36 8.87
CA MET A 115 11.25 -9.42 9.88
C MET A 115 12.29 -9.11 10.95
N THR A 116 13.46 -8.60 10.55
CA THR A 116 14.55 -8.23 11.46
C THR A 116 14.11 -7.14 12.43
N MET A 117 13.49 -6.07 11.92
CA MET A 117 13.03 -4.96 12.76
C MET A 117 11.91 -5.36 13.74
N LEU A 118 11.03 -6.30 13.34
CA LEU A 118 9.99 -6.83 14.22
C LEU A 118 10.57 -7.73 15.32
N ASP A 119 11.57 -8.55 14.98
CA ASP A 119 12.29 -9.40 15.94
C ASP A 119 13.06 -8.55 16.96
N GLU A 120 13.81 -7.53 16.50
CA GLU A 120 14.49 -6.55 17.37
C GLU A 120 13.54 -5.87 18.36
N ALA A 121 12.28 -5.64 17.96
CA ALA A 121 11.28 -5.01 18.80
C ALA A 121 10.51 -6.00 19.70
N GLY A 122 10.75 -7.31 19.57
CA GLY A 122 10.08 -8.34 20.36
C GLY A 122 8.62 -8.57 19.99
N VAL A 123 8.23 -8.34 18.73
CA VAL A 123 6.85 -8.58 18.27
C VAL A 123 6.56 -10.08 18.17
N HIS A 124 5.43 -10.53 18.74
CA HIS A 124 4.97 -11.91 18.60
C HIS A 124 4.34 -12.14 17.22
N LEU A 125 5.04 -12.86 16.34
CA LEU A 125 4.58 -13.12 14.98
C LEU A 125 3.72 -14.38 14.86
N TYR A 126 2.53 -14.22 14.28
CA TYR A 126 1.64 -15.31 13.87
C TYR A 126 1.54 -15.31 12.34
N LEU A 127 2.57 -15.82 11.67
CA LEU A 127 2.56 -16.03 10.22
C LEU A 127 1.67 -17.23 9.85
N ARG A 128 1.24 -17.31 8.59
CA ARG A 128 0.33 -18.35 8.09
C ARG A 128 -0.93 -18.50 8.95
N SER A 129 -1.43 -17.39 9.47
CA SER A 129 -2.59 -17.34 10.36
C SER A 129 -3.65 -16.42 9.79
N LEU A 130 -4.79 -17.00 9.42
CA LEU A 130 -5.94 -16.25 8.93
C LEU A 130 -6.77 -15.77 10.11
N ALA A 131 -7.03 -14.47 10.21
CA ALA A 131 -8.06 -13.97 11.12
C ALA A 131 -9.44 -14.35 10.58
N SER A 132 -10.10 -15.30 11.26
CA SER A 132 -11.31 -15.97 10.76
C SER A 132 -12.60 -15.50 11.43
N GLY A 133 -12.51 -14.66 12.46
CA GLY A 133 -13.68 -14.16 13.18
C GLY A 133 -13.29 -13.25 14.34
N VAL A 134 -14.28 -12.57 14.91
CA VAL A 134 -14.13 -11.77 16.12
C VAL A 134 -15.21 -12.12 17.13
N ASP A 135 -14.91 -11.90 18.39
CA ASP A 135 -15.87 -11.84 19.49
C ASP A 135 -16.05 -10.37 19.85
N ALA A 136 -17.24 -9.83 19.55
CA ALA A 136 -17.55 -8.42 19.72
C ALA A 136 -18.87 -8.25 20.46
N THR A 137 -18.95 -7.29 21.38
CA THR A 137 -20.18 -6.95 22.09
C THR A 137 -20.29 -5.43 22.20
N ALA A 138 -21.40 -4.87 21.72
CA ALA A 138 -21.71 -3.44 21.81
C ALA A 138 -20.56 -2.52 21.32
N GLY A 139 -19.89 -2.88 20.22
CA GLY A 139 -18.79 -2.10 19.65
C GLY A 139 -17.41 -2.36 20.27
N HIS A 140 -17.33 -3.24 21.26
CA HIS A 140 -16.06 -3.63 21.89
C HIS A 140 -15.60 -5.00 21.40
N LEU A 141 -14.35 -5.12 20.94
CA LEU A 141 -13.74 -6.40 20.59
C LEU A 141 -13.21 -7.09 21.85
N ASN A 142 -13.82 -8.21 22.22
CA ASN A 142 -13.39 -9.06 23.33
C ASN A 142 -12.30 -10.07 22.92
N GLY A 143 -12.16 -10.32 21.62
CA GLY A 143 -11.15 -11.24 21.09
C GLY A 143 -11.20 -11.42 19.58
N LEU A 144 -10.11 -11.93 19.04
CA LEU A 144 -9.91 -12.29 17.64
C LEU A 144 -9.75 -13.81 17.53
N PHE A 145 -10.42 -14.44 16.58
CA PHE A 145 -10.20 -15.84 16.23
C PHE A 145 -9.24 -15.93 15.06
N ILE A 146 -8.17 -16.70 15.21
CA ILE A 146 -7.23 -17.01 14.13
C ILE A 146 -7.28 -18.51 13.81
N SER A 147 -7.15 -18.84 12.53
CA SER A 147 -7.09 -20.21 12.02
C SER A 147 -5.73 -20.48 11.40
N ASN A 148 -5.03 -21.49 11.92
CA ASN A 148 -3.74 -21.95 11.41
C ASN A 148 -3.56 -23.47 11.64
N LYS A 149 -2.34 -23.99 11.46
CA LYS A 149 -2.06 -25.43 11.63
C LYS A 149 -2.33 -25.97 13.05
N GLU A 150 -2.37 -25.11 14.07
CA GLU A 150 -2.77 -25.50 15.42
C GLU A 150 -4.29 -25.53 15.62
N GLY A 151 -5.06 -25.27 14.56
CA GLY A 151 -6.52 -25.11 14.60
C GLY A 151 -6.93 -23.67 14.88
N CYS A 152 -8.10 -23.52 15.50
CA CYS A 152 -8.63 -22.21 15.90
C CYS A 152 -7.99 -21.77 17.23
N GLN A 153 -7.43 -20.56 17.27
CA GLN A 153 -6.93 -19.92 18.49
C GLN A 153 -7.69 -18.61 18.72
N ARG A 154 -7.82 -18.21 19.99
CA ARG A 154 -8.40 -16.93 20.41
C ARG A 154 -7.30 -16.01 20.93
N LEU A 155 -7.14 -14.85 20.33
CA LEU A 155 -6.27 -13.78 20.83
C LEU A 155 -7.12 -12.72 21.52
N VAL A 156 -6.76 -12.36 22.75
CA VAL A 156 -7.41 -11.32 23.54
C VAL A 156 -6.47 -10.13 23.61
N ALA A 157 -7.00 -8.93 23.41
CA ALA A 157 -6.22 -7.70 23.54
C ALA A 157 -7.06 -6.55 24.09
N ARG A 158 -6.35 -5.56 24.62
CA ARG A 158 -6.97 -4.32 25.11
C ARG A 158 -7.20 -3.33 23.96
N ALA A 159 -6.38 -3.38 22.92
CA ALA A 159 -6.57 -2.64 21.68
C ALA A 159 -6.23 -3.51 20.46
N PHE A 160 -6.94 -3.26 19.37
CA PHE A 160 -6.73 -3.94 18.08
C PHE A 160 -6.39 -2.91 17.01
N VAL A 161 -5.53 -3.31 16.07
CA VAL A 161 -5.28 -2.56 14.83
C VAL A 161 -5.60 -3.46 13.65
N ASP A 162 -6.67 -3.14 12.95
CA ASP A 162 -6.98 -3.73 11.65
C ASP A 162 -6.16 -3.02 10.57
N ALA A 163 -5.08 -3.68 10.19
CA ALA A 163 -4.25 -3.31 9.06
C ALA A 163 -4.42 -4.33 7.91
N THR A 164 -5.55 -5.06 7.87
CA THR A 164 -5.89 -5.81 6.66
C THR A 164 -6.21 -4.80 5.58
N ASP A 165 -5.88 -5.13 4.35
CA ASP A 165 -6.11 -4.25 3.21
C ASP A 165 -7.57 -4.29 2.73
N THR A 166 -8.47 -4.84 3.55
CA THR A 166 -9.91 -5.10 3.34
C THR A 166 -10.80 -4.71 4.52
N ALA A 167 -10.22 -4.24 5.63
CA ALA A 167 -10.90 -3.96 6.91
C ALA A 167 -11.73 -5.15 7.44
N ASP A 168 -11.18 -6.35 7.36
CA ASP A 168 -11.92 -7.57 7.68
C ASP A 168 -12.33 -7.63 9.15
N ILE A 169 -11.48 -7.17 10.07
CA ILE A 169 -11.73 -7.23 11.52
C ILE A 169 -12.75 -6.18 11.92
N ALA A 170 -12.64 -4.99 11.36
CA ALA A 170 -13.63 -3.93 11.56
C ALA A 170 -15.02 -4.39 11.10
N VAL A 171 -15.13 -4.94 9.89
CA VAL A 171 -16.41 -5.38 9.32
C VAL A 171 -16.97 -6.59 10.07
N LEU A 172 -16.14 -7.57 10.43
CA LEU A 172 -16.55 -8.69 11.28
C LEU A 172 -17.01 -8.21 12.68
N GLY A 173 -16.43 -7.12 13.17
CA GLY A 173 -16.82 -6.46 14.43
C GLY A 173 -18.07 -5.60 14.34
N GLY A 174 -18.64 -5.43 13.15
CA GLY A 174 -19.86 -4.66 12.91
C GLY A 174 -19.64 -3.20 12.50
N ALA A 175 -18.43 -2.81 12.10
CA ALA A 175 -18.18 -1.48 11.54
C ALA A 175 -18.86 -1.30 10.17
N ASP A 176 -19.46 -0.13 9.97
CA ASP A 176 -19.97 0.29 8.67
C ASP A 176 -18.84 0.66 7.72
N TYR A 177 -19.08 0.50 6.42
CA TYR A 177 -18.10 0.81 5.38
C TYR A 177 -18.77 1.22 4.07
N ILE A 178 -17.99 1.90 3.23
CA ILE A 178 -18.27 2.11 1.81
C ILE A 178 -17.27 1.31 0.97
N ARG A 179 -17.59 1.07 -0.30
CA ARG A 179 -16.70 0.38 -1.23
C ARG A 179 -16.88 0.95 -2.64
N GLY A 180 -15.76 1.33 -3.26
CA GLY A 180 -15.74 1.85 -4.61
C GLY A 180 -16.34 3.25 -4.74
N ARG A 181 -16.45 3.68 -6.00
CA ARG A 181 -16.99 4.98 -6.38
C ARG A 181 -18.47 5.10 -6.02
N ALA A 182 -18.86 6.23 -5.41
CA ALA A 182 -20.21 6.42 -4.86
C ALA A 182 -21.37 6.19 -5.85
N ARG A 183 -21.16 6.49 -7.14
CA ARG A 183 -22.23 6.42 -8.16
C ARG A 183 -22.59 5.00 -8.61
N ASP A 184 -21.66 4.05 -8.52
CA ASP A 184 -21.82 2.71 -9.12
C ASP A 184 -21.09 1.58 -8.39
N GLY A 185 -20.37 1.87 -7.30
CA GLY A 185 -19.65 0.88 -6.49
C GLY A 185 -18.44 0.25 -7.19
N ARG A 186 -18.05 0.75 -8.37
CA ARG A 186 -16.87 0.24 -9.09
C ARG A 186 -15.59 0.64 -8.37
N VAL A 187 -14.63 -0.28 -8.34
CA VAL A 187 -13.33 -0.10 -7.68
C VAL A 187 -12.24 0.09 -8.73
N GLN A 188 -11.13 0.71 -8.33
CA GLN A 188 -9.96 0.87 -9.21
C GLN A 188 -9.41 -0.48 -9.71
N ALA A 189 -8.97 -0.54 -10.97
CA ALA A 189 -8.43 -1.75 -11.57
C ALA A 189 -7.17 -2.23 -10.85
N ALA A 190 -7.07 -3.54 -10.60
CA ALA A 190 -5.93 -4.18 -9.95
C ALA A 190 -4.83 -4.55 -10.96
N SER A 191 -3.64 -4.84 -10.46
CA SER A 191 -2.50 -5.27 -11.28
C SER A 191 -1.63 -6.29 -10.55
N LEU A 192 -1.25 -7.35 -11.23
CA LEU A 192 -0.12 -8.19 -10.89
C LEU A 192 1.19 -7.52 -11.37
N CYS A 193 2.15 -7.37 -10.47
CA CYS A 193 3.48 -6.86 -10.81
C CYS A 193 4.29 -7.94 -11.55
N VAL A 194 4.99 -7.54 -12.61
CA VAL A 194 5.84 -8.42 -13.41
C VAL A 194 7.26 -7.88 -13.39
N ARG A 195 8.21 -8.66 -12.87
CA ARG A 195 9.63 -8.30 -12.88
C ARG A 195 10.28 -8.88 -14.13
N VAL A 196 10.90 -8.01 -14.91
CA VAL A 196 11.56 -8.33 -16.17
C VAL A 196 13.01 -7.89 -16.08
N GLY A 197 13.93 -8.74 -16.52
CA GLY A 197 15.36 -8.45 -16.56
C GLY A 197 15.92 -8.51 -17.96
N SER A 198 17.21 -8.21 -18.09
CA SER A 198 17.94 -8.24 -19.37
C SER A 198 17.39 -7.25 -20.40
N ILE A 199 17.01 -6.06 -19.92
CA ILE A 199 16.62 -4.92 -20.77
C ILE A 199 17.85 -4.03 -20.99
N ASP A 200 18.15 -3.69 -22.24
CA ASP A 200 19.14 -2.67 -22.59
C ASP A 200 18.51 -1.28 -22.54
N PHE A 201 18.71 -0.59 -21.42
CA PHE A 201 18.16 0.75 -21.25
C PHE A 201 18.80 1.81 -22.15
N THR A 202 19.94 1.52 -22.78
CA THR A 202 20.56 2.45 -23.74
C THR A 202 19.63 2.69 -24.94
N GLU A 203 19.08 1.61 -25.51
CA GLU A 203 18.14 1.68 -26.64
C GLU A 203 16.82 2.36 -26.23
N LEU A 204 16.32 2.07 -25.03
CA LEU A 204 15.10 2.71 -24.51
C LEU A 204 15.28 4.21 -24.32
N LEU A 205 16.41 4.64 -23.76
CA LEU A 205 16.67 6.07 -23.54
C LEU A 205 16.87 6.81 -24.86
N GLN A 206 17.56 6.20 -25.83
CA GLN A 206 17.67 6.76 -27.20
C GLN A 206 16.29 6.91 -27.87
N TYR A 207 15.40 5.93 -27.69
CA TYR A 207 14.03 6.04 -28.17
C TYR A 207 13.30 7.21 -27.51
N TYR A 208 13.45 7.41 -26.19
CA TYR A 208 12.83 8.52 -25.49
C TYR A 208 13.39 9.90 -25.85
N ASP A 209 14.69 10.00 -26.16
CA ASP A 209 15.27 11.23 -26.72
C ASP A 209 14.59 11.64 -28.04
N ALA A 210 14.26 10.65 -28.88
CA ALA A 210 13.56 10.88 -30.16
C ALA A 210 12.04 11.05 -30.00
N HIS A 211 11.45 10.46 -28.95
CA HIS A 211 10.01 10.42 -28.71
C HIS A 211 9.68 10.84 -27.25
N PRO A 212 9.90 12.11 -26.87
CA PRO A 212 9.75 12.55 -25.48
C PRO A 212 8.33 12.39 -24.92
N ASP A 213 7.31 12.44 -25.78
CA ASP A 213 5.91 12.25 -25.39
C ASP A 213 5.57 10.79 -25.01
N GLU A 214 6.46 9.84 -25.27
CA GLU A 214 6.29 8.41 -24.97
C GLU A 214 6.77 8.02 -23.56
N ILE A 215 7.26 8.98 -22.76
CA ILE A 215 7.87 8.72 -21.45
C ILE A 215 6.82 8.64 -20.33
N ARG A 216 5.72 9.40 -20.44
CA ARG A 216 4.75 9.64 -19.35
C ARG A 216 3.28 9.58 -19.80
N PRO A 217 2.33 9.38 -18.86
CA PRO A 217 0.91 9.24 -19.20
C PRO A 217 0.26 10.56 -19.61
N TRP A 218 0.84 11.67 -19.20
CA TRP A 218 0.37 13.02 -19.45
C TRP A 218 1.52 13.89 -19.97
N PRO A 219 1.24 14.91 -20.80
CA PRO A 219 2.26 15.83 -21.30
C PRO A 219 3.00 16.51 -20.16
N LEU A 220 4.33 16.65 -20.28
CA LEU A 220 5.17 17.38 -19.35
C LEU A 220 5.94 18.49 -20.08
N PRO A 221 6.34 19.57 -19.38
CA PRO A 221 7.23 20.58 -19.96
C PRO A 221 8.53 19.96 -20.47
N ARG A 222 9.04 20.47 -21.60
CA ARG A 222 10.27 19.94 -22.22
C ARG A 222 11.46 19.96 -21.27
N GLU A 223 11.62 21.03 -20.48
CA GLU A 223 12.69 21.15 -19.49
C GLU A 223 12.65 20.04 -18.43
N VAL A 224 11.44 19.64 -18.02
CA VAL A 224 11.22 18.54 -17.07
C VAL A 224 11.61 17.21 -17.70
N ILE A 225 11.24 16.99 -18.96
CA ILE A 225 11.62 15.79 -19.73
C ILE A 225 13.15 15.70 -19.86
N ASP A 226 13.81 16.79 -20.25
CA ASP A 226 15.26 16.82 -20.43
C ASP A 226 16.01 16.56 -19.10
N GLN A 227 15.47 17.06 -17.98
CA GLN A 227 15.99 16.75 -16.65
C GLN A 227 15.79 15.26 -16.29
N LEU A 228 14.61 14.71 -16.57
CA LEU A 228 14.31 13.30 -16.35
C LEU A 228 15.25 12.39 -17.15
N LEU A 229 15.40 12.63 -18.45
CA LEU A 229 16.26 11.82 -19.32
C LEU A 229 17.70 11.75 -18.81
N LYS A 230 18.27 12.88 -18.39
CA LYS A 230 19.61 12.92 -17.77
C LYS A 230 19.71 12.03 -16.52
N GLN A 231 18.70 12.08 -15.64
CA GLN A 231 18.65 11.25 -14.43
C GLN A 231 18.49 9.76 -14.77
N MET A 232 17.67 9.44 -15.77
CA MET A 232 17.32 8.07 -16.17
C MET A 232 18.50 7.23 -16.68
N HIS A 233 19.65 7.83 -17.02
CA HIS A 233 20.84 7.06 -17.39
C HIS A 233 21.48 6.32 -16.21
N SER A 234 21.36 6.85 -14.99
CA SER A 234 22.08 6.34 -13.82
C SER A 234 21.19 6.05 -12.62
N ALA A 235 19.90 6.36 -12.70
CA ALA A 235 18.97 6.23 -11.60
C ALA A 235 17.73 5.41 -11.98
N PRO A 236 17.07 4.77 -11.01
CA PRO A 236 15.76 4.22 -11.22
C PRO A 236 14.74 5.30 -11.59
N PHE A 237 13.75 4.95 -12.41
CA PHE A 237 12.75 5.90 -12.87
C PHE A 237 11.38 5.25 -13.10
N VAL A 238 10.32 6.02 -12.92
CA VAL A 238 8.95 5.62 -13.28
C VAL A 238 8.83 5.58 -14.80
N ILE A 239 8.12 4.59 -15.35
CA ILE A 239 7.67 4.55 -16.74
C ILE A 239 6.13 4.57 -16.74
N GLY A 240 5.54 5.31 -17.69
CA GLY A 240 4.09 5.43 -17.84
C GLY A 240 3.66 5.74 -19.26
N GLY A 241 4.28 5.10 -20.26
CA GLY A 241 4.15 5.49 -21.67
C GLY A 241 4.26 4.31 -22.65
N LEU A 242 4.99 4.48 -23.76
CA LEU A 242 5.03 3.53 -24.89
C LEU A 242 3.65 3.29 -25.54
N ARG A 243 2.82 4.33 -25.60
CA ARG A 243 1.44 4.26 -26.10
C ARG A 243 1.38 3.91 -27.58
N SER A 244 2.22 4.54 -28.41
CA SER A 244 2.28 4.23 -29.84
C SER A 244 2.72 2.79 -30.09
N LEU A 245 3.70 2.30 -29.33
CA LEU A 245 4.18 0.91 -29.44
C LEU A 245 3.13 -0.09 -28.96
N VAL A 246 2.41 0.21 -27.87
CA VAL A 246 1.27 -0.61 -27.43
C VAL A 246 0.18 -0.64 -28.49
N ALA A 247 -0.16 0.51 -29.08
CA ALA A 247 -1.14 0.59 -30.16
C ALA A 247 -0.70 -0.22 -31.40
N GLN A 248 0.59 -0.14 -31.77
CA GLN A 248 1.17 -0.94 -32.84
C GLN A 248 1.06 -2.43 -32.53
N ALA A 249 1.46 -2.86 -31.34
CA ALA A 249 1.42 -4.27 -30.94
C ALA A 249 0.00 -4.83 -31.00
N VAL A 250 -0.98 -4.06 -30.53
CA VAL A 250 -2.41 -4.44 -30.61
C VAL A 250 -2.89 -4.51 -32.05
N ALA A 251 -2.48 -3.57 -32.92
CA ALA A 251 -2.81 -3.61 -34.35
C ALA A 251 -2.20 -4.83 -35.06
N GLU A 252 -1.05 -5.32 -34.59
CA GLU A 252 -0.39 -6.53 -35.06
C GLU A 252 -0.92 -7.83 -34.42
N GLY A 253 -1.96 -7.73 -33.58
CA GLY A 253 -2.68 -8.87 -33.00
C GLY A 253 -2.22 -9.29 -31.61
N LEU A 254 -1.33 -8.54 -30.95
CA LEU A 254 -0.95 -8.80 -29.56
C LEU A 254 -2.07 -8.37 -28.60
N GLU A 255 -2.53 -9.30 -27.76
CA GLU A 255 -3.44 -8.95 -26.68
C GLU A 255 -2.68 -8.25 -25.55
N PHE A 256 -2.85 -6.94 -25.42
CA PHE A 256 -2.25 -6.14 -24.35
C PHE A 256 -3.33 -5.52 -23.43
N PRO A 257 -3.21 -5.67 -22.10
CA PRO A 257 -4.28 -5.33 -21.15
C PRO A 257 -4.45 -3.81 -20.93
N ARG A 258 -3.47 -3.00 -21.31
CA ARG A 258 -3.46 -1.54 -21.14
C ARG A 258 -3.30 -0.82 -22.47
N ASP A 259 -3.43 0.50 -22.44
CA ASP A 259 -3.07 1.43 -23.52
C ASP A 259 -1.63 1.98 -23.39
N GLN A 260 -0.94 1.66 -22.28
CA GLN A 260 0.42 2.08 -21.97
C GLN A 260 1.12 1.09 -21.03
N VAL A 261 2.44 1.20 -20.92
CA VAL A 261 3.26 0.48 -19.96
C VAL A 261 3.52 1.34 -18.74
N ASN A 262 3.07 0.87 -17.58
CA ASN A 262 3.36 1.47 -16.28
C ASN A 262 4.39 0.62 -15.54
N GLY A 263 5.27 1.24 -14.76
CA GLY A 263 6.25 0.52 -13.95
C GLY A 263 7.38 1.37 -13.43
N VAL A 264 8.42 0.70 -12.95
CA VAL A 264 9.70 1.31 -12.61
C VAL A 264 10.83 0.55 -13.30
N CYS A 265 11.77 1.30 -13.85
CA CYS A 265 12.96 0.79 -14.50
C CYS A 265 14.18 1.04 -13.62
N HIS A 266 15.13 0.12 -13.63
CA HIS A 266 16.43 0.24 -12.97
C HIS A 266 17.55 -0.03 -14.00
N PRO A 267 18.05 1.03 -14.67
CA PRO A 267 19.07 0.93 -15.72
C PRO A 267 20.29 0.11 -15.36
N LEU A 268 20.87 0.39 -14.19
CA LEU A 268 22.11 -0.26 -13.74
C LEU A 268 21.95 -1.76 -13.46
N LEU A 269 20.71 -2.23 -13.23
CA LEU A 269 20.42 -3.66 -13.04
C LEU A 269 19.91 -4.31 -14.33
N GLY A 270 19.56 -3.53 -15.35
CA GLY A 270 18.86 -4.04 -16.54
C GLY A 270 17.50 -4.65 -16.19
N GLU A 271 16.85 -4.16 -15.13
CA GLU A 271 15.57 -4.67 -14.63
C GLU A 271 14.45 -3.64 -14.74
N ALA A 272 13.22 -4.11 -14.94
CA ALA A 272 12.00 -3.33 -14.81
C ALA A 272 10.95 -4.09 -14.00
N ILE A 273 10.15 -3.36 -13.25
CA ILE A 273 8.99 -3.85 -12.51
C ILE A 273 7.77 -3.23 -13.16
N LEU A 274 7.07 -4.03 -13.97
CA LEU A 274 5.95 -3.59 -14.79
C LEU A 274 4.64 -3.83 -14.03
N VAL A 275 3.84 -2.77 -13.97
CA VAL A 275 2.46 -2.75 -13.48
C VAL A 275 1.52 -2.68 -14.69
N ALA A 276 1.81 -3.50 -15.70
CA ALA A 276 1.17 -3.47 -17.00
C ALA A 276 -0.12 -4.31 -17.06
N SER A 277 -0.26 -5.33 -16.20
CA SER A 277 -1.51 -6.08 -16.11
C SER A 277 -2.68 -5.19 -15.65
N ARG A 278 -3.89 -5.59 -16.04
CA ARG A 278 -5.12 -4.88 -15.71
C ARG A 278 -6.23 -5.88 -15.47
N VAL A 279 -6.73 -5.90 -14.24
CA VAL A 279 -7.83 -6.78 -13.82
C VAL A 279 -8.90 -5.91 -13.19
N GLU A 280 -10.10 -5.95 -13.76
CA GLU A 280 -11.22 -5.09 -13.36
C GLU A 280 -12.12 -5.81 -12.35
N ASP A 281 -12.88 -5.02 -11.58
CA ASP A 281 -13.93 -5.49 -10.67
C ASP A 281 -13.48 -6.57 -9.66
N VAL A 282 -12.23 -6.46 -9.19
CA VAL A 282 -11.66 -7.38 -8.19
C VAL A 282 -12.35 -7.17 -6.84
N ASP A 283 -12.92 -8.23 -6.29
CA ASP A 283 -13.40 -8.27 -4.91
C ASP A 283 -12.60 -9.29 -4.08
N PRO A 284 -11.63 -8.84 -3.26
CA PRO A 284 -10.85 -9.74 -2.42
C PRO A 284 -11.69 -10.42 -1.33
N ASN A 285 -12.90 -9.92 -1.04
CA ASN A 285 -13.79 -10.52 -0.05
C ASN A 285 -14.65 -11.65 -0.63
N ASN A 286 -14.58 -11.89 -1.94
CA ASN A 286 -15.23 -12.99 -2.62
C ASN A 286 -14.16 -13.91 -3.21
N VAL A 287 -13.99 -15.09 -2.60
CA VAL A 287 -12.94 -16.05 -2.98
C VAL A 287 -12.96 -16.43 -4.46
N LEU A 288 -14.14 -16.49 -5.10
CA LEU A 288 -14.25 -16.82 -6.53
C LEU A 288 -13.81 -15.65 -7.40
N SER A 289 -14.21 -14.41 -7.05
CA SER A 289 -13.72 -13.20 -7.72
C SER A 289 -12.20 -13.08 -7.58
N TYR A 290 -11.69 -13.25 -6.36
CA TYR A 290 -10.27 -13.12 -6.09
C TYR A 290 -9.44 -14.19 -6.81
N THR A 291 -9.89 -15.45 -6.81
CA THR A 291 -9.25 -16.54 -7.57
C THR A 291 -9.25 -16.28 -9.08
N ALA A 292 -10.38 -15.82 -9.63
CA ALA A 292 -10.46 -15.47 -11.04
C ALA A 292 -9.53 -14.29 -11.39
N SER A 293 -9.41 -13.33 -10.48
CA SER A 293 -8.55 -12.16 -10.64
C SER A 293 -7.07 -12.53 -10.65
N GLU A 294 -6.63 -13.36 -9.70
CA GLU A 294 -5.28 -13.93 -9.66
C GLU A 294 -4.94 -14.69 -10.94
N ARG A 295 -5.85 -15.58 -11.37
CA ARG A 295 -5.68 -16.32 -12.63
C ARG A 295 -5.56 -15.39 -13.83
N THR A 296 -6.40 -14.36 -13.90
CA THR A 296 -6.39 -13.39 -15.00
C THR A 296 -5.08 -12.61 -15.03
N GLY A 297 -4.62 -12.11 -13.88
CA GLY A 297 -3.33 -11.41 -13.78
C GLY A 297 -2.16 -12.27 -14.24
N GLN A 298 -2.12 -13.55 -13.85
CA GLN A 298 -1.07 -14.49 -14.26
C GLN A 298 -1.11 -14.79 -15.77
N LEU A 299 -2.30 -14.96 -16.35
CA LEU A 299 -2.43 -15.25 -17.79
C LEU A 299 -2.02 -14.07 -18.69
N GLN A 300 -2.09 -12.83 -18.18
CA GLN A 300 -1.61 -11.65 -18.92
C GLN A 300 -0.08 -11.54 -19.01
N VAL A 301 0.68 -12.27 -18.18
CA VAL A 301 2.15 -12.15 -18.09
C VAL A 301 2.84 -12.51 -19.41
N ALA A 302 2.33 -13.53 -20.12
CA ALA A 302 2.91 -13.95 -21.39
C ALA A 302 2.84 -12.84 -22.45
N GLY A 303 1.66 -12.22 -22.61
CA GLY A 303 1.47 -11.10 -23.54
C GLY A 303 2.28 -9.86 -23.14
N ILE A 304 2.42 -9.58 -21.85
CA ILE A 304 3.27 -8.49 -21.36
C ILE A 304 4.75 -8.73 -21.69
N LEU A 305 5.26 -9.95 -21.46
CA LEU A 305 6.64 -10.28 -21.78
C LEU A 305 6.89 -10.29 -23.30
N GLU A 306 5.92 -10.75 -24.08
CA GLU A 306 5.99 -10.71 -25.54
C GLU A 306 6.04 -9.26 -26.05
N PHE A 307 5.22 -8.37 -25.49
CA PHE A 307 5.29 -6.94 -25.80
C PHE A 307 6.70 -6.40 -25.56
N VAL A 308 7.26 -6.64 -24.37
CA VAL A 308 8.60 -6.17 -24.02
C VAL A 308 9.64 -6.71 -25.01
N ARG A 309 9.56 -7.98 -25.40
CA ARG A 309 10.54 -8.58 -26.31
C ARG A 309 10.47 -8.07 -27.73
N ARG A 310 9.27 -7.81 -28.24
CA ARG A 310 9.05 -7.50 -29.65
C ARG A 310 9.01 -6.01 -29.95
N TYR A 311 8.51 -5.20 -29.02
CA TYR A 311 8.18 -3.81 -29.26
C TYR A 311 8.97 -2.84 -28.39
N MET A 312 9.25 -3.17 -27.12
CA MET A 312 9.99 -2.27 -26.24
C MET A 312 11.47 -2.18 -26.67
N PRO A 313 12.01 -0.98 -26.98
CA PRO A 313 13.43 -0.83 -27.32
C PRO A 313 14.33 -1.36 -26.21
N GLY A 314 15.39 -2.08 -26.56
CA GLY A 314 16.26 -2.77 -25.62
C GLY A 314 15.66 -4.04 -24.99
N GLY A 315 14.41 -4.38 -25.29
CA GLY A 315 13.70 -5.50 -24.69
C GLY A 315 13.92 -6.85 -25.36
N CYS A 316 14.63 -6.93 -26.50
CA CYS A 316 14.74 -8.16 -27.28
C CYS A 316 15.30 -9.38 -26.53
N ARG A 317 16.12 -9.14 -25.49
CA ARG A 317 16.70 -10.18 -24.61
C ARG A 317 15.98 -10.31 -23.28
N ALA A 318 14.85 -9.64 -23.12
CA ALA A 318 14.14 -9.58 -21.87
C ALA A 318 13.73 -10.97 -21.37
N ARG A 319 13.84 -11.19 -20.06
CA ARG A 319 13.47 -12.42 -19.39
C ARG A 319 12.57 -12.14 -18.20
N LEU A 320 11.62 -13.03 -17.96
CA LEU A 320 10.84 -13.00 -16.72
C LEU A 320 11.77 -13.33 -15.55
N ILE A 321 11.87 -12.40 -14.59
CA ILE A 321 12.53 -12.64 -13.30
C ILE A 321 11.54 -13.27 -12.33
N GLY A 322 10.32 -12.75 -12.30
CA GLY A 322 9.27 -13.25 -11.43
C GLY A 322 8.00 -12.41 -11.51
N THR A 323 6.97 -12.88 -10.81
CA THR A 323 5.69 -12.18 -10.65
C THR A 323 5.48 -11.84 -9.18
N GLY A 324 4.58 -10.90 -8.90
CA GLY A 324 4.10 -10.67 -7.54
C GLY A 324 3.53 -11.95 -6.94
N HIS A 325 3.62 -12.08 -5.62
CA HIS A 325 3.07 -13.25 -4.89
C HIS A 325 1.53 -13.25 -4.85
N GLN A 326 0.92 -12.08 -5.08
CA GLN A 326 -0.52 -11.87 -5.17
C GLN A 326 -0.82 -10.68 -6.08
N ILE A 327 -2.06 -10.58 -6.54
CA ILE A 327 -2.55 -9.42 -7.30
C ILE A 327 -2.61 -8.18 -6.40
N GLY A 328 -2.07 -7.06 -6.91
CA GLY A 328 -2.12 -5.77 -6.25
C GLY A 328 -3.49 -5.13 -6.40
N VAL A 329 -4.37 -5.39 -5.44
CA VAL A 329 -5.65 -4.68 -5.30
C VAL A 329 -5.37 -3.24 -4.85
N ARG A 330 -6.05 -2.26 -5.46
CA ARG A 330 -5.84 -0.83 -5.15
C ARG A 330 -6.87 -0.29 -4.17
N GLU A 331 -8.10 -0.76 -4.28
CA GLU A 331 -9.23 -0.24 -3.52
C GLU A 331 -10.13 -1.40 -3.04
N THR A 332 -10.59 -1.29 -1.82
CA THR A 332 -11.42 -2.29 -1.14
C THR A 332 -12.50 -1.56 -0.33
N ARG A 333 -12.76 -1.99 0.91
CA ARG A 333 -13.67 -1.31 1.83
C ARG A 333 -12.96 -0.15 2.49
N HIS A 334 -13.65 0.98 2.64
CA HIS A 334 -13.24 2.10 3.48
C HIS A 334 -14.21 2.18 4.65
N VAL A 335 -13.72 2.07 5.87
CA VAL A 335 -14.61 2.12 7.05
C VAL A 335 -15.20 3.52 7.20
N LEU A 336 -16.42 3.61 7.73
CA LEU A 336 -16.97 4.88 8.18
C LEU A 336 -16.38 5.20 9.55
N GLY A 337 -15.50 6.20 9.60
CA GLY A 337 -14.82 6.61 10.83
C GLY A 337 -15.42 7.87 11.43
N GLY A 338 -14.74 8.44 12.43
CA GLY A 338 -15.11 9.74 13.00
C GLY A 338 -14.97 10.92 12.03
N TYR A 339 -14.30 10.72 10.90
CA TYR A 339 -14.26 11.65 9.76
C TYR A 339 -13.93 10.90 8.47
N THR A 340 -14.67 11.16 7.40
CA THR A 340 -14.36 10.66 6.05
C THR A 340 -13.52 11.68 5.31
N LEU A 341 -12.25 11.37 5.07
CA LEU A 341 -11.35 12.23 4.30
C LEU A 341 -11.82 12.32 2.83
N THR A 342 -11.94 13.53 2.31
CA THR A 342 -12.45 13.79 0.94
C THR A 342 -11.34 14.29 0.03
N VAL A 343 -11.56 14.20 -1.29
CA VAL A 343 -10.60 14.76 -2.26
C VAL A 343 -10.46 16.27 -2.09
N ASP A 344 -11.54 16.97 -1.75
CA ASP A 344 -11.52 18.42 -1.48
C ASP A 344 -10.61 18.77 -0.30
N ASP A 345 -10.56 17.92 0.74
CA ASP A 345 -9.62 18.09 1.85
C ASP A 345 -8.17 18.03 1.35
N LEU A 346 -7.87 17.11 0.43
CA LEU A 346 -6.54 16.94 -0.13
C LEU A 346 -6.17 18.16 -1.00
N LEU A 347 -7.07 18.58 -1.88
CA LEU A 347 -6.86 19.71 -2.80
C LEU A 347 -6.67 21.03 -2.07
N GLN A 348 -7.35 21.21 -0.95
CA GLN A 348 -7.19 22.38 -0.09
C GLN A 348 -5.98 22.28 0.86
N GLY A 349 -5.25 21.15 0.85
CA GLY A 349 -4.10 20.92 1.72
C GLY A 349 -4.45 20.98 3.20
N ARG A 350 -5.68 20.58 3.56
CA ARG A 350 -6.20 20.80 4.92
C ARG A 350 -5.30 20.17 5.97
N ARG A 351 -5.17 20.88 7.09
CA ARG A 351 -4.59 20.37 8.34
C ARG A 351 -5.70 20.30 9.37
N PHE A 352 -5.69 19.23 10.14
CA PHE A 352 -6.64 19.01 11.21
C PHE A 352 -5.92 19.10 12.55
N GLU A 353 -6.62 19.55 13.59
CA GLU A 353 -6.08 19.58 14.97
C GLU A 353 -5.61 18.19 15.42
N ASP A 354 -6.26 17.14 14.93
CA ASP A 354 -5.97 15.74 15.21
C ASP A 354 -5.14 15.06 14.10
N THR A 355 -4.34 15.80 13.31
CA THR A 355 -3.47 15.23 12.28
C THR A 355 -2.43 14.27 12.88
N VAL A 356 -2.33 13.05 12.33
CA VAL A 356 -1.39 12.00 12.80
C VAL A 356 -0.50 11.42 11.69
N ALA A 357 -0.77 11.77 10.43
CA ALA A 357 0.09 11.48 9.30
C ALA A 357 -0.09 12.55 8.23
N LEU A 358 0.90 12.70 7.35
CA LEU A 358 0.86 13.59 6.20
C LEU A 358 0.91 12.80 4.90
N GLY A 359 0.36 13.40 3.84
CA GLY A 359 0.48 12.90 2.48
C GLY A 359 0.65 14.04 1.48
N ALA A 360 1.23 13.75 0.33
CA ALA A 360 1.40 14.70 -0.78
C ALA A 360 1.39 14.02 -2.17
N TYR A 361 0.91 12.78 -2.24
CA TYR A 361 0.86 12.03 -3.49
C TYR A 361 -0.29 12.50 -4.40
N HIS A 362 -0.14 12.41 -5.72
CA HIS A 362 -1.25 12.72 -6.63
C HIS A 362 -2.44 11.76 -6.45
N VAL A 363 -3.60 12.14 -6.96
CA VAL A 363 -4.80 11.30 -6.99
C VAL A 363 -4.64 10.26 -8.11
N ASP A 364 -4.05 9.12 -7.76
CA ASP A 364 -3.72 8.02 -8.69
C ASP A 364 -4.89 7.05 -8.89
N ILE A 365 -5.94 7.50 -9.59
CA ILE A 365 -7.09 6.64 -9.90
C ILE A 365 -6.80 5.83 -11.16
N HIS A 366 -6.65 4.50 -10.98
CA HIS A 366 -6.69 3.57 -12.11
C HIS A 366 -8.14 3.33 -12.52
N SER A 367 -8.58 4.14 -13.50
CA SER A 367 -9.96 4.21 -13.97
C SER A 367 -10.56 2.83 -14.18
N PRO A 368 -11.75 2.52 -13.64
CA PRO A 368 -12.49 1.32 -13.99
C PRO A 368 -13.18 1.42 -15.36
N ASP A 369 -13.27 2.62 -15.94
CA ASP A 369 -14.09 2.89 -17.12
C ASP A 369 -13.32 2.73 -18.45
N HIS A 370 -11.99 2.77 -18.41
CA HIS A 370 -11.13 2.59 -19.59
C HIS A 370 -9.75 2.06 -19.19
N LYS A 371 -8.93 1.66 -20.18
CA LYS A 371 -7.66 0.96 -19.98
C LYS A 371 -6.55 1.77 -19.25
N GLY A 372 -6.68 3.10 -19.25
CA GLY A 372 -5.70 4.04 -18.71
C GLY A 372 -5.93 4.51 -17.26
N LEU A 373 -5.39 5.69 -16.95
CA LEU A 373 -5.51 6.41 -15.69
C LEU A 373 -6.57 7.52 -15.80
N ALA A 374 -7.17 7.93 -14.68
CA ALA A 374 -8.02 9.12 -14.64
C ALA A 374 -7.19 10.41 -14.85
N GLU A 375 -7.84 11.56 -14.79
CA GLU A 375 -7.17 12.86 -14.89
C GLU A 375 -6.13 13.06 -13.77
N PHE A 376 -4.98 13.62 -14.14
CA PHE A 376 -3.91 13.90 -13.19
C PHE A 376 -4.31 15.07 -12.27
N VAL A 377 -4.32 14.81 -10.97
CA VAL A 377 -4.63 15.82 -9.95
C VAL A 377 -3.59 15.74 -8.84
N GLN A 378 -2.83 16.81 -8.66
CA GLN A 378 -1.75 16.90 -7.68
C GLN A 378 -2.16 17.81 -6.50
N PRO A 379 -2.45 17.24 -5.31
CA PRO A 379 -2.73 18.06 -4.15
C PRO A 379 -1.44 18.65 -3.55
N PRO A 380 -1.54 19.75 -2.79
CA PRO A 380 -0.49 20.15 -1.84
C PRO A 380 -0.34 19.09 -0.73
N THR A 381 0.59 19.30 0.20
CA THR A 381 0.66 18.44 1.39
C THR A 381 -0.63 18.58 2.19
N TYR A 382 -1.25 17.46 2.58
CA TYR A 382 -2.48 17.37 3.38
C TYR A 382 -2.25 16.56 4.66
N GLY A 383 -3.09 16.79 5.67
CA GLY A 383 -3.10 16.02 6.92
C GLY A 383 -4.12 14.89 6.90
N ILE A 384 -3.80 13.78 7.55
CA ILE A 384 -4.72 12.66 7.79
C ILE A 384 -5.10 12.69 9.27
N PRO A 385 -6.38 12.94 9.60
CA PRO A 385 -6.81 13.09 10.98
C PRO A 385 -6.97 11.74 11.68
N TYR A 386 -6.66 11.70 12.98
CA TYR A 386 -6.73 10.51 13.82
C TYR A 386 -8.12 9.87 13.80
N ARG A 387 -9.17 10.69 13.79
CA ARG A 387 -10.55 10.21 13.71
C ARG A 387 -10.91 9.46 12.42
N SER A 388 -10.12 9.57 11.34
CA SER A 388 -10.29 8.73 10.14
C SER A 388 -9.79 7.29 10.33
N LEU A 389 -8.96 7.03 11.34
CA LEU A 389 -8.46 5.70 11.68
C LEU A 389 -9.42 4.95 12.62
N LEU A 390 -10.52 5.57 13.04
CA LEU A 390 -11.34 5.07 14.14
C LEU A 390 -12.77 4.80 13.65
N PRO A 391 -13.13 3.52 13.40
CA PRO A 391 -14.46 3.14 12.95
C PRO A 391 -15.55 3.68 13.86
N GLN A 392 -16.67 4.08 13.27
CA GLN A 392 -17.87 4.41 14.02
C GLN A 392 -18.34 3.17 14.78
N ASN A 393 -18.88 3.40 15.98
CA ASN A 393 -19.43 2.35 16.84
C ASN A 393 -18.41 1.30 17.32
N MET A 394 -17.11 1.56 17.22
CA MET A 394 -16.07 0.72 17.83
C MET A 394 -15.16 1.53 18.76
N ASP A 395 -14.87 1.00 19.95
CA ASP A 395 -14.11 1.74 20.97
C ASP A 395 -12.63 1.36 21.00
N ASN A 396 -12.33 0.06 20.86
CA ASN A 396 -10.99 -0.51 21.03
C ASN A 396 -10.30 -0.97 19.74
N LEU A 397 -10.82 -0.56 18.58
CA LEU A 397 -10.27 -0.87 17.27
C LEU A 397 -9.80 0.40 16.55
N LEU A 398 -8.61 0.33 15.94
CA LEU A 398 -8.18 1.25 14.89
C LEU A 398 -8.13 0.51 13.56
N VAL A 399 -8.43 1.21 12.47
CA VAL A 399 -8.20 0.78 11.09
C VAL A 399 -7.06 1.61 10.52
N ALA A 400 -6.11 0.96 9.86
CA ALA A 400 -4.93 1.61 9.32
C ALA A 400 -4.68 1.24 7.86
N GLY A 401 -3.97 2.12 7.14
CA GLY A 401 -3.59 1.90 5.75
C GLY A 401 -4.71 2.29 4.77
N ARG A 402 -4.91 1.49 3.72
CA ARG A 402 -5.79 1.86 2.61
C ARG A 402 -7.29 1.84 2.94
N CYS A 403 -7.67 1.23 4.06
CA CYS A 403 -9.07 1.04 4.46
C CYS A 403 -9.56 2.08 5.47
N ILE A 404 -8.73 3.07 5.82
CA ILE A 404 -9.17 4.19 6.65
C ILE A 404 -10.38 4.90 6.05
N SER A 405 -11.04 5.73 6.85
CA SER A 405 -12.20 6.47 6.39
C SER A 405 -11.83 7.58 5.41
N ALA A 406 -12.03 7.29 4.12
CA ALA A 406 -11.76 8.17 3.00
C ALA A 406 -12.73 7.89 1.83
N THR A 407 -12.98 8.89 0.98
CA THR A 407 -13.72 8.67 -0.28
C THR A 407 -12.86 7.89 -1.29
N HIS A 408 -13.48 7.36 -2.34
CA HIS A 408 -12.82 6.70 -3.47
C HIS A 408 -11.63 7.50 -4.02
N GLU A 409 -11.84 8.80 -4.19
CA GLU A 409 -10.87 9.72 -4.77
C GLU A 409 -9.76 10.07 -3.77
N ALA A 410 -10.10 10.36 -2.51
CA ALA A 410 -9.11 10.66 -1.49
C ALA A 410 -8.18 9.46 -1.24
N GLN A 411 -8.76 8.26 -1.20
CA GLN A 411 -8.01 7.03 -0.98
C GLN A 411 -6.97 6.78 -2.08
N ALA A 412 -7.24 7.18 -3.32
CA ALA A 412 -6.30 7.04 -4.43
C ALA A 412 -4.95 7.74 -4.19
N SER A 413 -4.93 8.77 -3.34
CA SER A 413 -3.71 9.44 -2.88
C SER A 413 -3.16 8.85 -1.58
N THR A 414 -4.01 8.63 -0.56
CA THR A 414 -3.54 8.19 0.78
C THR A 414 -3.04 6.74 0.83
N ARG A 415 -3.40 5.90 -0.16
CA ARG A 415 -3.11 4.46 -0.18
C ARG A 415 -1.67 4.07 -0.51
N VAL A 416 -0.81 5.01 -0.90
CA VAL A 416 0.58 4.67 -1.26
C VAL A 416 1.38 4.23 -0.05
N ILE A 417 2.35 3.35 -0.29
CA ILE A 417 3.04 2.59 0.75
C ILE A 417 3.63 3.48 1.86
N PRO A 418 4.39 4.56 1.56
CA PRO A 418 4.96 5.40 2.62
C PRO A 418 3.88 6.05 3.51
N ILE A 419 2.82 6.60 2.92
CA ILE A 419 1.72 7.23 3.67
C ILE A 419 1.00 6.19 4.53
N CYS A 420 0.74 5.00 3.98
CA CYS A 420 0.18 3.87 4.73
C CYS A 420 1.07 3.43 5.92
N MET A 421 2.40 3.48 5.79
CA MET A 421 3.31 3.23 6.90
C MET A 421 3.25 4.31 7.98
N ALA A 422 3.10 5.58 7.61
CA ALA A 422 2.89 6.67 8.58
C ALA A 422 1.56 6.50 9.34
N ILE A 423 0.48 6.16 8.63
CA ILE A 423 -0.82 5.81 9.23
C ILE A 423 -0.67 4.61 10.18
N GLY A 424 0.07 3.57 9.76
CA GLY A 424 0.35 2.40 10.57
C GLY A 424 1.11 2.76 11.85
N GLN A 425 2.18 3.56 11.76
CA GLN A 425 2.94 4.05 12.91
C GLN A 425 2.03 4.82 13.89
N ALA A 426 1.15 5.69 13.39
CA ALA A 426 0.15 6.39 14.19
C ALA A 426 -0.79 5.42 14.90
N ALA A 427 -1.36 4.45 14.20
CA ALA A 427 -2.30 3.49 14.76
C ALA A 427 -1.66 2.61 15.85
N GLY A 428 -0.46 2.09 15.59
CA GLY A 428 0.29 1.27 16.54
C GLY A 428 0.70 2.04 17.81
N THR A 429 1.18 3.27 17.63
CA THR A 429 1.50 4.16 18.76
C THR A 429 0.25 4.47 19.57
N ALA A 430 -0.86 4.77 18.92
CA ALA A 430 -2.13 5.05 19.58
C ALA A 430 -2.61 3.85 20.41
N ALA A 431 -2.59 2.64 19.84
CA ALA A 431 -2.98 1.41 20.52
C ALA A 431 -2.15 1.20 21.80
N ALA A 432 -0.82 1.28 21.72
CA ALA A 432 0.06 1.12 22.88
C ALA A 432 -0.13 2.21 23.93
N LEU A 433 -0.34 3.47 23.52
CA LEU A 433 -0.62 4.58 24.43
C LEU A 433 -1.96 4.40 25.16
N SER A 434 -3.01 4.00 24.44
CA SER A 434 -4.33 3.70 25.01
C SER A 434 -4.23 2.63 26.10
N VAL A 435 -3.56 1.53 25.78
CA VAL A 435 -3.22 0.43 26.70
C VAL A 435 -2.49 0.94 27.95
N ARG A 436 -1.44 1.74 27.76
CA ARG A 436 -0.63 2.28 28.88
C ARG A 436 -1.42 3.24 29.77
N LEU A 437 -2.31 4.03 29.18
CA LEU A 437 -3.11 5.04 29.88
C LEU A 437 -4.43 4.49 30.44
N GLY A 438 -4.76 3.22 30.16
CA GLY A 438 -6.01 2.61 30.61
C GLY A 438 -7.25 3.21 29.95
N VAL A 439 -7.13 3.68 28.70
CA VAL A 439 -8.22 4.25 27.91
C VAL A 439 -8.37 3.50 26.59
N THR A 440 -9.51 3.64 25.92
CA THR A 440 -9.67 3.08 24.57
C THR A 440 -9.09 4.02 23.51
N PRO A 441 -8.66 3.50 22.34
CA PRO A 441 -8.31 4.30 21.16
C PRO A 441 -9.27 5.44 20.85
N ARG A 442 -10.59 5.22 20.98
CA ARG A 442 -11.64 6.21 20.70
C ARG A 442 -11.52 7.49 21.53
N ILE A 443 -11.14 7.37 22.79
CA ILE A 443 -11.07 8.50 23.75
C ILE A 443 -9.63 8.91 24.08
N LEU A 444 -8.64 8.40 23.33
CA LEU A 444 -7.24 8.78 23.51
C LEU A 444 -7.06 10.27 23.21
N ASP A 445 -6.39 10.97 24.12
CA ASP A 445 -5.94 12.35 23.91
C ASP A 445 -4.90 12.38 22.78
N VAL A 446 -5.31 12.89 21.62
CA VAL A 446 -4.49 12.92 20.40
C VAL A 446 -3.22 13.75 20.57
N THR A 447 -3.20 14.72 21.47
CA THR A 447 -1.99 15.54 21.70
C THR A 447 -0.85 14.71 22.29
N LYS A 448 -1.18 13.69 23.10
CA LYS A 448 -0.19 12.72 23.63
C LYS A 448 0.34 11.83 22.53
N LEU A 449 -0.53 11.43 21.59
CA LEU A 449 -0.15 10.65 20.41
C LEU A 449 0.79 11.45 19.51
N GLN A 450 0.41 12.67 19.11
CA GLN A 450 1.22 13.55 18.26
C GLN A 450 2.61 13.81 18.87
N ARG A 451 2.68 14.06 20.19
CA ARG A 451 3.97 14.22 20.89
C ARG A 451 4.82 12.95 20.84
N SER A 452 4.21 11.77 20.94
CA SER A 452 4.93 10.50 20.84
C SER A 452 5.45 10.27 19.42
N LEU A 453 4.63 10.57 18.41
CA LEU A 453 5.00 10.47 17.00
C LEU A 453 6.16 11.40 16.64
N GLY A 454 6.11 12.67 17.05
CA GLY A 454 7.21 13.62 16.84
C GLY A 454 8.51 13.17 17.49
N LYS A 455 8.46 12.64 18.73
CA LYS A 455 9.64 12.06 19.40
C LYS A 455 10.21 10.85 18.66
N GLN A 456 9.38 10.13 17.91
CA GLN A 456 9.75 8.97 17.09
C GLN A 456 10.10 9.36 15.64
N GLY A 457 10.27 10.65 15.37
CA GLY A 457 10.73 11.16 14.08
C GLY A 457 9.67 11.16 12.98
N ALA A 458 8.38 11.01 13.32
CA ALA A 458 7.30 11.27 12.37
C ALA A 458 7.18 12.78 12.10
N GLU A 459 6.79 13.14 10.89
CA GLU A 459 6.52 14.53 10.49
C GLU A 459 5.02 14.80 10.54
N LEU A 460 4.61 15.88 11.23
CA LEU A 460 3.21 16.29 11.38
C LEU A 460 2.95 17.73 10.93
N GLY A 461 3.96 18.40 10.35
CA GLY A 461 3.92 19.79 9.90
C GLY A 461 4.86 20.71 10.67
N ASP A 462 5.68 20.17 11.59
CA ASP A 462 6.58 20.93 12.45
C ASP A 462 7.79 21.50 11.69
N THR A 463 8.18 20.86 10.57
CA THR A 463 9.35 21.27 9.76
C THR A 463 9.03 21.71 8.33
N LEU A 464 7.74 21.90 8.01
CA LEU A 464 7.27 22.22 6.66
C LEU A 464 7.13 23.72 6.40
#